data_AF-T1CI77-F1
#
_entry.id   AF-T1CI77-F1
#
_cell.length_a   1.000
_cell.length_b   1.000
_cell.length_c   1.000
_cell.angle_alpha   90.00
_cell.angle_beta   90.00
_cell.angle_gamma   90.00
#
_symmetry.space_group_name_H-M   'P 1'
#
loop_
_entity.id
_entity.type
_entity.pdbx_description
1 polymer ?
#
loop_
_entity_poly.entity_id
_entity_poly.type
_entity_poly.pdbx_seq_one_letter_code
_entity_poly.pdbx_strand_id
1 'polypeptide(L)'
;KGTKAREKAKRVVAKVHERVAFKRTDFAHQESRKIVNSYGRIFVEDITVNEMNSHRCLNRSIRDAAWSQFFFFLSYKAESAGREFKRVNPAYTSQTCSSCGHRQTMPLSDRT
;
A
#
# COMPACT_ATOMS: atom_id res chain seq x y z
N LYS A 1 -1.66 18.31 -31.73
CA LYS A 1 -2.49 17.44 -30.83
C LYS A 1 -3.63 16.86 -31.69
N GLY A 2 -4.02 15.58 -31.54
CA GLY A 2 -5.21 15.03 -32.21
C GLY A 2 -5.02 14.23 -33.51
N THR A 3 -3.83 13.69 -33.80
CA THR A 3 -3.67 12.80 -34.98
C THR A 3 -4.34 11.44 -34.75
N LYS A 4 -4.87 10.82 -35.82
CA LYS A 4 -5.47 9.47 -35.76
C LYS A 4 -4.52 8.41 -35.18
N ALA A 5 -3.21 8.57 -35.43
CA ALA A 5 -2.16 7.72 -34.85
C ALA A 5 -2.05 7.85 -33.32
N ARG A 6 -2.13 9.08 -32.78
CA ARG A 6 -2.11 9.32 -31.34
C ARG A 6 -3.35 8.73 -30.65
N GLU A 7 -4.52 8.81 -31.25
CA GLU A 7 -5.73 8.17 -30.71
C GLU A 7 -5.62 6.65 -30.65
N LYS A 8 -5.02 6.01 -31.66
CA LYS A 8 -4.71 4.57 -31.60
C LYS A 8 -3.73 4.24 -30.46
N ALA A 9 -2.65 5.02 -30.30
CA ALA A 9 -1.69 4.82 -29.22
C ALA A 9 -2.30 5.00 -27.83
N LYS A 10 -3.18 6.00 -27.63
CA LYS A 10 -3.91 6.20 -26.37
C LYS A 10 -4.73 4.98 -25.96
N ARG A 11 -5.40 4.31 -26.91
CA ARG A 11 -6.17 3.09 -26.62
C ARG A 11 -5.28 1.95 -26.13
N VAL A 12 -4.09 1.78 -26.72
CA VAL A 12 -3.12 0.77 -26.28
C VAL A 12 -2.64 1.08 -24.86
N VAL A 13 -2.27 2.33 -24.60
CA VAL A 13 -1.84 2.80 -23.27
C VAL A 13 -2.95 2.59 -22.23
N ALA A 14 -4.21 2.90 -22.56
CA ALA A 14 -5.35 2.67 -21.68
C ALA A 14 -5.50 1.19 -21.29
N LYS A 15 -5.40 0.27 -22.26
CA LYS A 15 -5.45 -1.19 -21.99
C LYS A 15 -4.33 -1.66 -21.07
N VAL A 16 -3.12 -1.10 -21.22
CA VAL A 16 -2.00 -1.42 -20.31
C VAL A 16 -2.29 -0.93 -18.91
N HIS A 17 -2.76 0.31 -18.75
CA HIS A 17 -3.11 0.85 -17.44
C HIS A 17 -4.24 0.08 -16.76
N GLU A 18 -5.26 -0.33 -17.52
CA GLU A 18 -6.35 -1.18 -17.06
C GLU A 18 -5.81 -2.51 -16.51
N ARG A 19 -4.95 -3.21 -17.29
CA ARG A 19 -4.33 -4.47 -16.84
C ARG A 19 -3.51 -4.29 -15.57
N VAL A 20 -2.75 -3.21 -15.46
CA VAL A 20 -1.95 -2.90 -14.27
C VAL A 20 -2.85 -2.56 -13.07
N ALA A 21 -3.97 -1.86 -13.27
CA ALA A 21 -4.95 -1.60 -12.21
C ALA A 21 -5.65 -2.89 -11.74
N PHE A 22 -6.01 -3.77 -12.67
CA PHE A 22 -6.64 -5.05 -12.35
C PHE A 22 -5.70 -5.93 -11.51
N LYS A 23 -4.43 -6.06 -11.91
CA LYS A 23 -3.43 -6.82 -11.14
C LYS A 23 -3.23 -6.26 -9.72
N ARG A 24 -3.18 -4.94 -9.56
CA ARG A 24 -3.07 -4.29 -8.24
C ARG A 24 -4.28 -4.58 -7.36
N THR A 25 -5.48 -4.50 -7.94
CA THR A 25 -6.74 -4.78 -7.25
C THR A 25 -6.84 -6.25 -6.83
N ASP A 26 -6.49 -7.18 -7.73
CA ASP A 26 -6.47 -8.62 -7.45
C ASP A 26 -5.48 -8.96 -6.35
N PHE A 27 -4.23 -8.48 -6.44
CA PHE A 27 -3.22 -8.63 -5.39
C PHE A 27 -3.74 -8.12 -4.04
N ALA A 28 -4.28 -6.90 -4.01
CA ALA A 28 -4.79 -6.32 -2.77
C ALA A 28 -5.94 -7.14 -2.18
N HIS A 29 -6.83 -7.70 -3.00
CA HIS A 29 -7.88 -8.59 -2.52
C HIS A 29 -7.34 -9.91 -1.97
N GLN A 30 -6.40 -10.54 -2.67
CA GLN A 30 -5.85 -11.83 -2.24
C GLN A 30 -5.10 -11.69 -0.92
N GLU A 31 -4.19 -10.72 -0.82
CA GLU A 31 -3.37 -10.51 0.37
C GLU A 31 -4.20 -10.06 1.57
N SER A 32 -5.17 -9.15 1.38
CA SER A 32 -6.06 -8.75 2.48
C SER A 32 -6.87 -9.93 3.02
N ARG A 33 -7.32 -10.85 2.15
CA ARG A 33 -8.06 -12.04 2.59
C ARG A 33 -7.15 -13.01 3.35
N LYS A 34 -5.91 -13.22 2.87
CA LYS A 34 -4.92 -14.07 3.56
C LYS A 34 -4.67 -13.56 4.98
N ILE A 35 -4.40 -12.27 5.15
CA ILE A 35 -4.11 -11.67 6.47
C ILE A 35 -5.31 -11.82 7.42
N VAL A 36 -6.52 -11.49 6.96
CA VAL A 36 -7.74 -11.58 7.79
C VAL A 36 -8.06 -13.01 8.21
N ASN A 37 -7.72 -13.99 7.37
CA ASN A 37 -7.92 -15.40 7.71
C ASN A 37 -6.89 -15.89 8.74
N SER A 38 -5.65 -15.40 8.67
CA SER A 38 -4.56 -15.85 9.54
C SER A 38 -4.55 -15.15 10.91
N TYR A 39 -5.03 -13.90 11.00
CA TYR A 39 -4.87 -13.08 12.20
C TYR A 39 -6.21 -12.56 12.73
N GLY A 40 -6.39 -12.66 14.05
CA GLY A 40 -7.57 -12.14 14.74
C GLY A 40 -7.52 -10.64 15.05
N ARG A 41 -6.32 -10.06 15.13
CA ARG A 41 -6.05 -8.65 15.39
C ARG A 41 -4.99 -8.15 14.42
N ILE A 42 -5.26 -7.04 13.76
CA ILE A 42 -4.44 -6.50 12.67
C ILE A 42 -4.18 -5.03 12.96
N PHE A 43 -2.90 -4.70 13.16
CA PHE A 43 -2.44 -3.34 13.36
C PHE A 43 -1.61 -2.90 12.16
N VAL A 44 -1.96 -1.78 11.55
CA VAL A 44 -1.22 -1.22 10.41
C VAL A 44 -0.78 0.20 10.70
N GLU A 45 0.37 0.57 10.18
CA GLU A 45 0.87 1.95 10.28
C GLU A 45 -0.06 2.91 9.54
N ASP A 46 -0.42 4.03 10.19
CA ASP A 46 -1.20 5.10 9.58
C ASP A 46 -0.29 5.99 8.73
N ILE A 47 0.13 5.45 7.58
CA ILE A 47 1.01 6.17 6.68
C ILE A 47 0.18 7.06 5.76
N THR A 48 0.51 8.35 5.73
CA THR A 48 -0.11 9.31 4.82
C THR A 48 0.39 9.07 3.39
N VAL A 49 -0.34 8.27 2.60
CA VAL A 49 0.03 7.94 1.21
C VAL A 49 0.21 9.18 0.32
N ASN A 50 -0.48 10.28 0.61
CA ASN A 50 -0.31 11.55 -0.09
C ASN A 50 1.07 12.18 0.13
N GLU A 51 1.57 12.14 1.37
CA GLU A 51 2.92 12.63 1.69
C GLU A 51 3.98 11.75 1.01
N MET A 52 3.79 10.43 1.03
CA MET A 52 4.69 9.50 0.33
C MET A 52 4.75 9.79 -1.18
N ASN A 53 3.60 10.08 -1.80
CA ASN A 53 3.53 10.37 -3.24
C ASN A 53 4.23 11.66 -3.66
N SER A 54 4.57 12.56 -2.72
CA SER A 54 5.33 13.78 -3.00
C SER A 54 6.80 13.50 -3.36
N HIS A 55 7.35 12.34 -2.97
CA HIS A 55 8.72 11.96 -3.25
C HIS A 55 8.91 11.57 -4.72
N ARG A 56 9.53 12.46 -5.51
CA ARG A 56 9.71 12.31 -6.97
C ARG A 56 10.33 10.98 -7.41
N CYS A 57 11.25 10.42 -6.62
CA CYS A 57 11.96 9.18 -6.95
C CYS A 57 11.19 7.92 -6.56
N LEU A 58 10.35 7.98 -5.52
CA LEU A 58 9.65 6.81 -4.96
C LEU A 58 8.18 6.74 -5.35
N ASN A 59 7.61 7.84 -5.85
CA ASN A 59 6.18 7.97 -6.14
C ASN A 59 5.63 6.87 -7.07
N ARG A 60 6.45 6.34 -7.97
CA ARG A 60 6.05 5.26 -8.88
C ARG A 60 5.87 3.97 -8.11
N SER A 61 6.89 3.54 -7.35
CA SER A 61 6.83 2.34 -6.53
C SER A 61 5.71 2.42 -5.47
N ILE A 62 5.50 3.59 -4.88
CA ILE A 62 4.42 3.84 -3.92
C ILE A 62 3.04 3.69 -4.57
N ARG A 63 2.86 4.26 -5.78
CA ARG A 63 1.62 4.11 -6.57
C ARG A 63 1.39 2.68 -7.06
N ASP A 64 2.47 1.96 -7.35
CA ASP A 64 2.40 0.57 -7.80
C ASP A 64 2.01 -0.38 -6.65
N ALA A 65 2.39 -0.06 -5.41
CA ALA A 65 2.03 -0.83 -4.21
C ALA A 65 0.56 -0.69 -3.77
N ALA A 66 -0.17 0.33 -4.25
CA ALA A 66 -1.62 0.50 -4.01
C ALA A 66 -2.06 0.51 -2.51
N TRP A 67 -1.23 1.06 -1.63
CA TRP A 67 -1.43 1.08 -0.17
C TRP A 67 -2.84 1.49 0.29
N SER A 68 -3.40 2.59 -0.25
CA SER A 68 -4.73 3.06 0.15
C SER A 68 -5.83 2.04 -0.16
N GLN A 69 -5.76 1.41 -1.33
CA GLN A 69 -6.72 0.38 -1.75
C GLN A 69 -6.56 -0.88 -0.90
N PHE A 70 -5.32 -1.28 -0.63
CA PHE A 70 -5.02 -2.42 0.22
C PHE A 70 -5.55 -2.24 1.64
N PHE A 71 -5.30 -1.10 2.29
CA PHE A 71 -5.81 -0.83 3.62
C PHE A 71 -7.34 -0.75 3.67
N PHE A 72 -7.97 -0.19 2.63
CA PHE A 72 -9.43 -0.21 2.50
C PHE A 72 -9.95 -1.65 2.44
N PHE A 73 -9.30 -2.52 1.65
CA PHE A 73 -9.69 -3.93 1.57
C PHE A 73 -9.47 -4.70 2.86
N LEU A 74 -8.38 -4.41 3.56
CA LEU A 74 -8.06 -5.05 4.81
C LEU A 74 -9.06 -4.65 5.90
N SER A 75 -9.43 -3.36 5.98
CA SER A 75 -10.35 -2.85 7.00
C SER A 75 -11.74 -3.47 6.85
N TYR A 76 -12.35 -3.42 5.65
CA TYR A 76 -13.71 -3.93 5.48
C TYR A 76 -13.78 -5.45 5.65
N LYS A 77 -12.75 -6.19 5.22
CA LYS A 77 -12.71 -7.65 5.38
C LYS A 77 -12.48 -8.06 6.82
N ALA A 78 -11.65 -7.33 7.56
CA ALA A 78 -11.44 -7.55 8.98
C ALA A 78 -12.76 -7.35 9.74
N GLU A 79 -13.44 -6.23 9.50
CA GLU A 79 -14.75 -5.93 10.08
C GLU A 79 -15.78 -7.02 9.75
N SER A 80 -15.91 -7.40 8.48
CA SER A 80 -16.83 -8.45 8.04
C SER A 80 -16.54 -9.82 8.66
N ALA A 81 -15.28 -10.11 9.02
CA ALA A 81 -14.87 -11.35 9.66
C ALA A 81 -14.85 -11.24 11.21
N GLY A 82 -15.33 -10.13 11.79
CA GLY A 82 -15.30 -9.90 13.24
C GLY A 82 -13.89 -9.82 13.81
N ARG A 83 -12.92 -9.35 13.03
CA ARG A 83 -11.51 -9.16 13.44
C ARG A 83 -11.25 -7.72 13.82
N GLU A 84 -10.33 -7.52 14.76
CA GLU A 84 -9.90 -6.19 15.14
C GLU A 84 -8.95 -5.63 14.08
N PHE A 85 -9.26 -4.45 13.56
CA PHE A 85 -8.38 -3.69 12.67
C PHE A 85 -8.17 -2.29 13.23
N LYS A 86 -6.91 -1.88 13.40
CA LYS A 86 -6.58 -0.55 13.90
C LYS A 86 -5.37 0.03 13.20
N ARG A 87 -5.45 1.33 12.90
CA ARG A 87 -4.30 2.10 12.44
C ARG A 87 -3.52 2.66 13.63
N VAL A 88 -2.20 2.56 13.58
CA VAL A 88 -1.29 3.00 14.65
C VAL A 88 -0.34 4.07 14.14
N ASN A 89 0.12 4.93 15.05
CA ASN A 89 1.07 5.98 14.70
C ASN A 89 2.38 5.35 14.15
N PRO A 90 2.81 5.68 12.93
CA PRO A 90 4.04 5.13 12.33
C PRO A 90 5.33 5.66 12.98
N ALA A 91 5.26 6.64 13.88
CA ALA A 91 6.44 7.24 14.46
C ALA A 91 7.28 6.22 15.24
N TYR A 92 8.55 6.05 14.81
CA TYR A 92 9.58 5.23 15.45
C TYR A 92 9.30 3.73 15.53
N THR A 93 8.30 3.22 14.81
CA THR A 93 8.00 1.77 14.73
C THR A 93 9.19 0.99 14.18
N SER A 94 9.90 1.56 13.21
CA SER A 94 11.09 0.97 12.57
C SER A 94 12.42 1.28 13.29
N GLN A 95 12.40 2.05 14.39
CA GLN A 95 13.60 2.49 15.11
C GLN A 95 13.62 1.98 16.56
N THR A 96 12.45 1.60 17.07
CA THR A 96 12.28 1.12 18.44
C THR A 96 12.30 -0.40 18.41
N CYS A 97 13.27 -1.00 19.07
CA CYS A 97 13.33 -2.45 19.19
C CYS A 97 12.10 -2.96 19.95
N SER A 98 11.34 -3.90 19.37
CA SER A 98 10.17 -4.50 20.01
C SER A 98 10.52 -5.36 21.23
N SER A 99 11.77 -5.84 21.32
CA SER A 99 12.25 -6.69 22.42
C SER A 99 12.72 -5.86 23.62
N CYS A 100 13.53 -4.81 23.41
CA CYS A 100 14.16 -4.07 24.50
C CYS A 100 13.75 -2.60 24.63
N GLY A 101 12.92 -2.08 23.73
CA GLY A 101 12.46 -0.68 23.76
C GLY A 101 13.53 0.37 23.42
N HIS A 102 14.77 -0.05 23.15
CA HIS A 102 15.83 0.86 22.76
C HIS A 102 15.51 1.50 21.40
N ARG A 103 15.67 2.83 21.33
CA ARG A 103 15.49 3.60 20.10
C ARG A 103 16.85 3.88 19.48
N GLN A 104 17.10 3.28 18.32
CA GLN A 104 18.30 3.52 17.55
C GLN A 104 18.05 4.61 16.51
N THR A 105 18.91 5.63 16.47
CA THR A 105 18.93 6.60 15.37
C THR A 105 19.55 5.92 14.16
N MET A 106 18.70 5.43 13.26
CA MET A 106 19.15 4.78 12.01
C MET A 106 18.80 5.66 10.81
N PRO A 107 19.71 5.82 9.82
CA PRO A 107 19.36 6.46 8.55
C PRO A 107 18.34 5.59 7.79
N LEU A 108 17.58 6.19 6.86
CA LEU A 108 16.50 5.48 6.15
C LEU A 108 17.00 4.26 5.36
N SER A 109 18.24 4.29 4.89
CA SER A 109 18.89 3.19 4.14
C SER A 109 19.04 1.91 4.95
N ASP A 110 19.17 2.03 6.26
CA ASP A 110 19.56 0.94 7.14
C ASP A 110 18.35 0.35 7.89
N ARG A 111 17.17 0.97 7.70
CA ARG A 111 15.90 0.52 8.27
C ARG A 111 15.31 -0.55 7.36
N THR A 112 15.60 -1.81 7.66
CA THR A 112 14.97 -3.00 7.04
C THR A 112 14.40 -3.91 8.11
#